data_AF-A0AA50YLV0-F1
#
_entry.id   AF-A0AA50YLV0-F1
#
_cell.length_a   1.000
_cell.length_b   1.000
_cell.length_c   1.000
_cell.angle_alpha   90.00
_cell.angle_beta   90.00
_cell.angle_gamma   90.00
#
_symmetry.space_group_name_H-M   'P 1'
#
loop_
_entity.id
_entity.type
_entity.pdbx_description
1 polymer ?
#
loop_
_entity_poly.entity_id
_entity_poly.type
_entity_poly.pdbx_seq_one_letter_code
_entity_poly.pdbx_strand_id
1 'polypeptide(L)' 'TQFVDGEVVLTTHRILWGKPGDIPKGLVCLSLHLYYVFCIEEESGGVFGLGGPKRIILH' A
#
# COMPACT_ATOMS: atom_id res chain seq x y z
N THR A 1 11.00 3.08 -2.07
CA THR A 1 10.83 4.20 -1.12
C THR A 1 11.52 3.81 0.18
N GLN A 2 11.66 4.70 1.16
CA GLN A 2 12.20 4.36 2.50
C GLN A 2 11.15 3.77 3.47
N PHE A 3 9.97 3.40 2.96
CA PHE A 3 8.82 2.94 3.76
C PHE A 3 8.59 1.44 3.65
N VAL A 4 9.57 0.66 3.19
CA VAL A 4 9.52 -0.81 3.26
C VAL A 4 9.24 -1.22 4.71
N ASP A 5 8.35 -2.20 4.89
CA ASP A 5 7.81 -2.61 6.21
C ASP A 5 7.08 -1.51 7.00
N GLY A 6 6.71 -0.43 6.31
CA GLY A 6 5.96 0.70 6.87
C GLY A 6 4.47 0.41 7.04
N GLU A 7 3.76 1.39 7.62
CA GLU A 7 2.32 1.32 7.81
C GLU A 7 1.57 1.87 6.59
N VAL A 8 0.49 1.20 6.21
CA VAL A 8 -0.44 1.66 5.18
C VAL A 8 -1.78 1.98 5.81
N VAL A 9 -2.29 3.19 5.56
CA VAL A 9 -3.62 3.63 6.02
C VAL A 9 -4.49 3.89 4.80
N LEU A 10 -5.61 3.18 4.73
CA LEU A 10 -6.66 3.45 3.76
C LEU A 10 -7.68 4.42 4.35
N THR A 11 -7.96 5.49 3.61
CA THR A 11 -9.03 6.45 3.92
C THR A 11 -10.07 6.43 2.81
N THR A 12 -11.11 7.24 2.94
CA THR A 12 -12.16 7.36 1.90
C THR A 12 -11.65 7.96 0.58
N HIS A 13 -10.53 8.69 0.58
CA HIS A 13 -10.04 9.42 -0.61
C HIS A 13 -8.60 9.07 -0.98
N ARG A 14 -7.81 8.51 -0.05
CA ARG A 14 -6.36 8.33 -0.21
C ARG A 14 -5.86 7.06 0.44
N ILE A 15 -4.79 6.50 -0.13
CA ILE A 15 -3.90 5.55 0.52
C ILE A 15 -2.69 6.34 1.01
N LEU A 16 -2.37 6.20 2.29
CA LEU A 16 -1.20 6.80 2.92
C LEU A 16 -0.18 5.70 3.23
N TRP A 17 1.11 5.96 3.00
CA TRP A 17 2.19 5.02 3.29
C TRP A 17 3.36 5.73 3.97
N GLY A 18 3.71 5.33 5.19
CA GLY A 18 4.72 5.98 6.01
C GLY A 18 5.44 5.02 6.93
N LYS A 19 6.35 5.52 7.76
CA LYS A 19 6.94 4.71 8.84
C LYS A 19 5.88 4.40 9.89
N PRO A 20 5.96 3.27 10.60
CA PRO A 20 4.97 2.91 11.62
C PRO A 20 4.84 3.98 12.70
N GLY A 21 3.62 4.47 12.93
CA GLY A 21 3.30 5.51 13.91
C GLY A 21 3.56 6.95 13.48
N ASP A 22 4.07 7.19 12.26
CA ASP A 22 4.34 8.55 11.75
C ASP A 22 3.07 9.21 11.20
N ILE A 23 2.19 8.45 10.52
CA ILE A 23 0.94 8.97 9.93
C ILE A 23 0.02 9.57 11.01
N PRO A 24 -0.32 8.89 12.12
CA PRO A 24 -1.20 9.47 13.14
C PRO A 24 -0.58 10.69 13.85
N LYS A 25 0.74 10.89 13.77
CA LYS A 25 1.45 12.06 14.32
C LYS A 25 1.56 13.22 13.32
N GLY A 26 1.05 13.06 12.10
CA GLY A 26 1.16 14.07 11.03
C GLY A 26 2.59 14.22 10.49
N LEU A 27 3.42 13.19 10.62
CA LEU A 27 4.78 13.17 10.07
C LEU A 27 4.78 12.75 8.60
N VAL A 28 5.98 12.68 8.01
CA VAL A 28 6.16 12.45 6.56
C VAL A 28 5.59 11.09 6.14
N CYS A 29 4.74 11.11 5.12
CA CYS A 29 4.23 9.93 4.43
C CYS A 29 4.05 10.20 2.94
N LEU A 30 3.95 9.13 2.14
CA LEU A 30 3.41 9.19 0.79
C LEU A 30 1.90 9.21 0.84
N SER A 31 1.28 9.94 -0.10
CA SER A 31 -0.17 10.09 -0.20
C SER A 31 -0.59 9.86 -1.65
N LEU A 32 -1.25 8.74 -1.90
CA LEU A 32 -1.84 8.41 -3.21
C LEU A 32 -3.33 8.71 -3.16
N HIS A 33 -3.80 9.58 -4.05
CA HIS A 33 -5.23 9.85 -4.20
C HIS A 33 -5.93 8.70 -4.94
N LEU A 34 -7.02 8.17 -4.40
CA LEU A 34 -7.75 7.03 -4.97
C LEU A 34 -8.36 7.34 -6.35
N TYR A 35 -8.64 8.62 -6.61
CA TYR A 35 -9.08 9.09 -7.95
C TYR A 35 -8.15 8.67 -9.09
N TYR A 36 -6.85 8.48 -8.83
CA TYR A 36 -5.89 8.07 -9.85
C TYR A 36 -5.78 6.55 -10.02
N VAL A 37 -6.42 5.76 -9.15
CA VAL A 37 -6.40 4.30 -9.24
C VAL A 37 -7.60 3.85 -10.05
N PHE A 38 -7.37 3.28 -11.23
CA PHE A 38 -8.46 2.82 -12.10
C PHE A 38 -8.65 1.31 -12.07
N CYS A 39 -7.62 0.56 -11.68
CA CYS A 39 -7.69 -0.90 -11.54
C CYS A 39 -6.93 -1.36 -10.29
N ILE A 40 -7.47 -2.40 -9.64
CA ILE A 40 -6.85 -3.06 -8.49
C ILE A 40 -6.80 -4.56 -8.80
N GLU A 41 -5.61 -5.13 -8.72
CA GLU A 41 -5.38 -6.54 -8.99
C GLU A 41 -4.71 -7.22 -7.79
N GLU A 42 -5.00 -8.50 -7.59
CA GLU A 42 -4.27 -9.34 -6.64
C GLU A 42 -3.26 -10.20 -7.39
N GLU A 43 -1.98 -10.01 -7.08
CA GLU A 43 -0.91 -10.89 -7.54
C GLU A 43 -0.58 -11.88 -6.41
N SER A 44 -0.77 -13.18 -6.65
CA SER A 44 -0.33 -14.22 -5.73
C SER A 44 1.13 -14.61 -6.02
N GLY A 45 2.03 -14.41 -5.07
CA GLY A 45 3.41 -14.89 -5.18
C GLY A 45 3.51 -16.42 -5.05
N GLY A 46 4.55 -17.01 -5.67
CA GLY A 46 4.91 -18.42 -5.52
C GLY A 46 4.84 -19.22 -6.83
N VAL A 47 5.62 -20.30 -6.91
CA VAL A 47 5.56 -21.24 -8.05
C VAL A 47 4.19 -21.92 -8.02
N PHE A 48 3.40 -21.77 -9.08
CA PHE A 48 2.02 -22.28 -9.19
C PHE A 48 1.03 -21.80 -8.11
N GLY A 49 1.25 -20.62 -7.53
CA GLY A 49 0.32 -20.05 -6.55
C GLY A 49 0.31 -20.73 -5.18
N LEU A 50 1.28 -21.61 -4.89
CA LEU A 50 1.44 -22.25 -3.60
C LEU A 50 2.56 -21.56 -2.80
N GLY A 51 2.18 -20.74 -1.82
CA GLY A 51 3.04 -20.39 -0.68
C GLY A 51 3.77 -19.05 -0.70
N GLY A 52 3.52 -18.14 -1.64
CA GLY A 52 4.10 -16.79 -1.61
C GLY A 52 3.15 -15.71 -1.08
N PRO A 53 3.70 -14.53 -0.69
CA PRO A 53 2.88 -13.41 -0.24
C PRO A 53 1.98 -12.91 -1.37
N LYS A 54 0.72 -12.64 -1.04
CA LYS A 54 -0.20 -11.94 -1.92
C LYS A 54 0.12 -10.45 -1.93
N ARG A 55 0.01 -9.81 -3.09
CA ARG A 55 0.27 -8.40 -3.30
C ARG A 55 -0.93 -7.75 -3.97
N ILE A 56 -1.19 -6.51 -3.59
CA ILE A 56 -2.17 -5.67 -4.27
C ILE A 56 -1.41 -4.78 -5.24
N ILE A 57 -1.79 -4.82 -6.52
CA ILE A 57 -1.25 -3.98 -7.58
C ILE A 57 -2.28 -2.91 -7.89
N LEU A 58 -1.86 -1.64 -7.88
CA LEU A 58 -2.68 -0.49 -8.20
C LEU A 58 -2.21 0.07 -9.55
N HIS A 59 -3.11 0.13 -10.52
CA HIS A 59 -2.86 0.74 -11.83
C HIS A 59 -3.50 2.13 -11.92
#